data_AF-A0AAW0IXS5-F1
#
_entry.id   AF-A0AAW0IXS5-F1
#
_cell.length_a   1.000
_cell.length_b   1.000
_cell.length_c   1.000
_cell.angle_alpha   90.00
_cell.angle_beta   90.00
_cell.angle_gamma   90.00
#
_symmetry.space_group_name_H-M   'P 1'
#
loop_
_entity.id
_entity.type
_entity.pdbx_description
1 polymer ?
#
loop_
_entity_poly.entity_id
_entity_poly.type
_entity_poly.pdbx_seq_one_letter_code
_entity_poly.pdbx_strand_id
1 'polypeptide(L)'
;MNHSDAQAKAFRVERDVSTKALVHTGSSLVPSGPGKDRSYAGKYVPAIAHYIHTLNPSRDFKIHLEGIAIGDAYSDPESIIGGYATFLYQIGLLDEEQQKHFQKQCSKCIEHIKEQNWIKAFEILDKLLDGDLTNDLSYFQNVTGCTNYYNFLQCTELEDQSYYGKFLSLPQVREAIHVGNRTFSDGADVEKYLREDTLQSVKPWLVEIMDHYKSILLSK
;
A
#
# COMPACT_ATOMS: atom_id res chain seq x y z
N MET A 1 -26.61 -3.83 8.17
CA MET A 1 -25.25 -4.28 8.56
C MET A 1 -24.30 -3.18 8.11
N ASN A 2 -23.59 -2.57 9.05
CA ASN A 2 -22.79 -1.36 8.82
C ASN A 2 -21.54 -1.65 7.98
N HIS A 3 -21.15 -0.68 7.16
CA HIS A 3 -20.07 -0.70 6.17
C HIS A 3 -18.64 -0.84 6.74
N SER A 4 -18.46 -1.08 8.04
CA SER A 4 -17.14 -1.06 8.70
C SER A 4 -16.41 -2.40 8.79
N ASP A 5 -17.08 -3.53 8.52
CA ASP A 5 -16.54 -4.85 8.88
C ASP A 5 -15.75 -5.57 7.76
N ALA A 6 -15.61 -4.96 6.59
CA ALA A 6 -15.03 -5.63 5.41
C ALA A 6 -13.51 -5.44 5.23
N GLN A 7 -12.87 -4.47 5.88
CA GLN A 7 -11.45 -4.14 5.66
C GLN A 7 -10.48 -4.76 6.69
N ALA A 8 -10.96 -5.48 7.70
CA ALA A 8 -10.15 -5.90 8.85
C ALA A 8 -9.30 -7.18 8.67
N LYS A 9 -9.24 -7.80 7.48
CA LYS A 9 -8.57 -9.11 7.30
C LYS A 9 -7.07 -9.08 6.93
N ALA A 10 -6.48 -7.90 6.69
CA ALA A 10 -5.06 -7.78 6.32
C ALA A 10 -4.11 -7.43 7.49
N PHE A 11 -4.64 -7.07 8.67
CA PHE A 11 -3.85 -6.61 9.81
C PHE A 11 -3.84 -7.65 10.93
N ARG A 12 -2.65 -8.06 11.36
CA ARG A 12 -2.50 -8.95 12.51
C ARG A 12 -2.13 -8.11 13.73
N VAL A 13 -2.99 -8.15 14.73
CA VAL A 13 -2.66 -7.77 16.10
C VAL A 13 -2.40 -9.06 16.84
N GLU A 14 -1.14 -9.49 16.90
CA GLU A 14 -0.78 -10.67 17.67
C GLU A 14 -0.91 -10.37 19.16
N ARG A 15 -1.66 -11.21 19.87
CA ARG A 15 -1.72 -11.19 21.34
C ARG A 15 -0.96 -12.39 21.85
N ASP A 16 0.12 -12.16 22.59
CA ASP A 16 0.77 -13.22 23.36
C ASP A 16 0.02 -13.43 24.69
N VAL A 17 0.32 -14.54 25.39
CA VAL A 17 -0.22 -14.92 26.73
C VAL A 17 0.00 -13.80 27.78
N SER A 18 0.78 -12.77 27.43
CA SER A 18 1.04 -11.55 28.18
C SER A 18 0.42 -10.26 27.58
N THR A 19 -0.76 -10.27 26.94
CA THR A 19 -1.54 -9.05 26.56
C THR A 19 -0.84 -8.01 25.65
N LYS A 20 0.34 -8.31 25.10
CA LYS A 20 1.10 -7.43 24.20
C LYS A 20 0.55 -7.47 22.79
N ALA A 21 0.54 -6.33 22.10
CA ALA A 21 0.10 -6.17 20.72
C ALA A 21 1.22 -5.58 19.84
N LEU A 22 1.55 -6.26 18.75
CA LEU A 22 2.35 -5.71 17.65
C LEU A 22 1.41 -5.44 16.47
N VAL A 23 1.44 -4.24 15.90
CA VAL A 23 0.72 -3.93 14.65
C VAL A 23 1.73 -3.97 13.53
N HIS A 24 1.59 -4.93 12.62
CA HIS A 24 2.54 -5.08 11.53
C HIS A 24 1.83 -5.45 10.25
N THR A 25 2.52 -5.18 9.15
CA THR A 25 2.26 -5.92 7.91
C THR A 25 2.56 -7.38 8.18
N GLY A 26 1.57 -8.25 8.07
CA GLY A 26 1.84 -9.68 8.13
C GLY A 26 2.77 -10.06 6.98
N SER A 27 3.82 -10.83 7.25
CA SER A 27 4.26 -11.86 6.31
C SER A 27 3.18 -12.93 6.30
N SER A 28 1.98 -12.58 5.87
CA SER A 28 0.90 -13.55 5.79
C SER A 28 1.28 -14.51 4.67
N LEU A 29 1.16 -15.80 4.94
CA LEU A 29 1.13 -16.87 3.92
C LEU A 29 -0.14 -16.77 3.03
N VAL A 30 -0.66 -15.54 2.87
CA VAL A 30 -1.83 -15.11 2.11
C VAL A 30 -1.33 -13.95 1.26
N PRO A 31 -0.76 -14.21 0.07
CA PRO A 31 -0.35 -13.18 -0.86
C PRO A 31 -1.58 -12.67 -1.62
N SER A 32 -2.07 -11.47 -1.29
CA SER A 32 -2.85 -10.67 -2.23
C SER A 32 -1.90 -10.08 -3.27
N GLY A 33 -1.35 -10.94 -4.14
CA GLY A 33 -0.24 -10.57 -5.04
C GLY A 33 1.03 -10.11 -4.30
N PRO A 34 2.13 -9.88 -5.01
CA PRO A 34 3.35 -9.37 -4.42
C PRO A 34 3.26 -7.85 -4.38
N GLY A 35 3.37 -7.23 -3.20
CA GLY A 35 3.65 -5.79 -3.08
C GLY A 35 2.46 -4.89 -2.73
N LYS A 36 1.23 -5.17 -3.16
CA LYS A 36 0.06 -4.28 -2.88
C LYS A 36 -0.24 -4.15 -1.37
N ASP A 37 -0.22 -5.25 -0.62
CA ASP A 37 -0.55 -5.24 0.81
C ASP A 37 0.49 -4.53 1.69
N ARG A 38 1.79 -4.68 1.39
CA ARG A 38 2.87 -4.05 2.14
C ARG A 38 2.96 -2.55 1.85
N SER A 39 2.71 -2.17 0.60
CA SER A 39 2.67 -0.79 0.12
C SER A 39 1.65 0.06 0.88
N TYR A 40 0.35 -0.21 0.69
CA TYR A 40 -0.70 0.66 1.27
C TYR A 40 -0.85 0.46 2.78
N ALA A 41 -0.36 -0.64 3.35
CA ALA A 41 -0.24 -0.77 4.80
C ALA A 41 0.71 0.24 5.45
N GLY A 42 1.54 0.92 4.67
CA GLY A 42 2.22 2.15 5.07
C GLY A 42 1.28 3.26 5.56
N LYS A 43 0.00 3.22 5.20
CA LYS A 43 -1.07 4.09 5.73
C LYS A 43 -1.82 3.47 6.88
N TYR A 44 -2.25 2.21 6.70
CA TYR A 44 -3.09 1.54 7.68
C TYR A 44 -2.38 1.30 9.01
N VAL A 45 -1.12 0.84 9.00
CA VAL A 45 -0.39 0.53 10.24
C VAL A 45 -0.21 1.78 11.11
N PRO A 46 0.30 2.92 10.59
CA PRO A 46 0.38 4.14 11.38
C PRO A 46 -0.97 4.65 11.84
N ALA A 47 -2.01 4.60 10.99
CA ALA A 47 -3.36 5.04 11.37
C ALA A 47 -3.96 4.21 12.52
N ILE A 48 -3.83 2.88 12.46
CA ILE A 48 -4.30 1.97 13.51
C ILE A 48 -3.50 2.20 14.80
N ALA A 49 -2.17 2.30 14.70
CA ALA A 49 -1.31 2.52 15.85
C ALA A 49 -1.63 3.86 16.53
N HIS A 50 -1.80 4.93 15.74
CA HIS A 50 -2.23 6.24 16.23
C HIS A 50 -3.60 6.18 16.89
N TYR A 51 -4.58 5.49 16.30
CA TYR A 51 -5.89 5.30 16.90
C TYR A 51 -5.83 4.59 18.26
N ILE A 52 -5.01 3.54 18.38
CA ILE A 52 -4.75 2.84 19.65
C ILE A 52 -4.10 3.80 20.66
N HIS A 53 -3.06 4.53 20.25
CA HIS A 53 -2.35 5.49 21.08
C HIS A 53 -3.30 6.56 21.66
N THR A 54 -4.12 7.19 20.81
CA THR A 54 -5.04 8.26 21.22
C THR A 54 -6.16 7.77 22.12
N LEU A 55 -6.67 6.55 21.92
CA LEU A 55 -7.80 6.04 22.69
C LEU A 55 -7.42 5.37 24.00
N ASN A 56 -6.24 4.73 24.09
CA ASN A 56 -5.80 4.03 25.29
C ASN A 56 -5.91 4.82 26.60
N PRO A 57 -5.63 6.15 26.65
CA PRO A 57 -5.79 6.94 27.86
C PRO A 57 -7.24 7.06 28.34
N SER A 58 -8.22 6.99 27.43
CA SER A 58 -9.65 7.26 27.72
C SER A 58 -10.54 6.03 27.75
N ARG A 59 -9.99 4.83 27.49
CA ARG A 59 -10.72 3.57 27.43
C ARG A 59 -10.38 2.67 28.61
N ASP A 60 -11.41 2.01 29.15
CA ASP A 60 -11.25 0.98 30.19
C ASP A 60 -10.49 -0.23 29.65
N PHE A 61 -10.83 -0.66 28.42
CA PHE A 61 -10.09 -1.68 27.69
C PHE A 61 -8.92 -1.04 26.94
N LYS A 62 -7.69 -1.44 27.28
CA LYS A 62 -6.45 -0.93 26.70
C LYS A 62 -5.78 -1.97 25.84
N ILE A 63 -5.31 -1.55 24.66
CA ILE A 63 -4.47 -2.37 23.79
C ILE A 63 -3.02 -2.01 24.08
N HIS A 64 -2.24 -2.96 24.58
CA HIS A 64 -0.83 -2.72 24.90
C HIS A 64 0.04 -2.79 23.64
N LEU A 65 0.06 -1.70 22.87
CA LEU A 65 0.89 -1.56 21.68
C LEU A 65 2.37 -1.50 22.07
N GLU A 66 3.18 -2.42 21.54
CA GLU A 66 4.64 -2.49 21.80
C GLU A 66 5.46 -1.88 20.67
N GLY A 67 4.91 -1.86 19.46
CA GLY A 67 5.61 -1.39 18.28
C GLY A 67 4.86 -1.58 16.98
N ILE A 68 5.48 -1.07 15.92
CA ILE A 68 5.04 -1.23 14.54
C ILE A 68 6.15 -1.76 13.64
N ALA A 69 5.78 -2.52 12.62
CA ALA A 69 6.69 -2.94 11.56
C ALA A 69 6.02 -2.82 10.18
N ILE A 70 6.66 -2.08 9.28
CA ILE A 70 6.15 -1.76 7.95
C ILE A 70 7.24 -2.00 6.91
N GLY A 71 6.90 -2.73 5.85
CA GLY A 71 7.79 -2.98 4.70
C GLY A 71 7.29 -2.24 3.46
N ASP A 72 8.21 -1.72 2.65
CA ASP A 72 7.94 -1.09 1.34
C ASP A 72 6.82 -0.04 1.41
N ALA A 73 6.86 0.78 2.47
CA ALA A 73 5.72 1.57 2.95
C ALA A 73 5.37 2.79 2.06
N TYR A 74 4.11 2.92 1.68
CA TYR A 74 3.57 4.12 1.03
C TYR A 74 2.91 5.06 2.05
N SER A 75 3.71 5.75 2.87
CA SER A 75 3.22 6.56 4.01
C SER A 75 3.23 8.08 3.79
N ASP A 76 4.11 8.58 2.94
CA ASP A 76 4.29 10.01 2.66
C ASP A 76 4.37 10.29 1.15
N PRO A 77 3.23 10.33 0.44
CA PRO A 77 3.18 10.43 -1.01
C PRO A 77 3.99 11.58 -1.59
N GLU A 78 3.97 12.77 -0.97
CA GLU A 78 4.72 13.94 -1.47
C GLU A 78 6.22 13.65 -1.56
N SER A 79 6.82 13.13 -0.48
CA SER A 79 8.25 12.82 -0.44
C SER A 79 8.62 11.67 -1.38
N ILE A 80 7.79 10.63 -1.43
CA ILE A 80 8.01 9.45 -2.29
C ILE A 80 7.96 9.85 -3.77
N ILE A 81 6.91 10.57 -4.18
CA ILE A 81 6.70 11.02 -5.57
C ILE A 81 7.83 11.95 -6.02
N GLY A 82 8.35 12.79 -5.12
CA GLY A 82 9.49 13.65 -5.39
C GLY A 82 10.77 12.89 -5.75
N GLY A 83 10.90 11.62 -5.32
CA GLY A 83 12.07 10.78 -5.57
C GLY A 83 12.03 9.97 -6.87
N TYR A 84 10.85 9.70 -7.44
CA TYR A 84 10.70 8.71 -8.52
C TYR A 84 11.55 9.01 -9.77
N ALA A 85 11.49 10.23 -10.30
CA ALA A 85 12.22 10.57 -11.53
C ALA A 85 13.73 10.38 -11.37
N THR A 86 14.28 10.82 -10.23
CA THR A 86 15.71 10.65 -9.91
C THR A 86 16.08 9.17 -9.77
N PHE A 87 15.28 8.41 -9.03
CA PHE A 87 15.53 6.98 -8.82
C PHE A 87 15.53 6.20 -10.14
N LEU A 88 14.48 6.36 -10.94
CA LEU A 88 14.31 5.63 -12.21
C LEU A 88 15.41 5.97 -13.24
N TYR A 89 15.86 7.23 -13.27
CA TYR A 89 17.01 7.63 -14.08
C TYR A 89 18.32 6.99 -13.59
N GLN A 90 18.57 7.00 -12.27
CA GLN A 90 19.81 6.48 -11.69
C GLN A 90 19.98 4.97 -11.91
N ILE A 91 18.88 4.21 -11.96
CA ILE A 91 18.90 2.77 -12.26
C ILE A 91 18.83 2.48 -13.77
N GLY A 92 18.84 3.50 -14.63
CA GLY A 92 18.90 3.37 -16.08
C GLY A 92 17.58 2.99 -16.76
N LEU A 93 16.44 3.12 -16.07
CA LEU A 93 15.12 2.89 -16.67
C LEU A 93 14.61 4.10 -17.45
N LEU A 94 15.12 5.29 -17.16
CA LEU A 94 14.80 6.51 -17.91
C LEU A 94 16.06 7.12 -18.49
N ASP A 95 15.96 7.65 -19.71
CA ASP A 95 16.94 8.59 -20.26
C ASP A 95 16.72 10.02 -19.72
N GLU A 96 17.56 10.97 -20.14
CA GLU A 96 17.51 12.35 -19.66
C GLU A 96 16.21 13.09 -20.04
N GLU A 97 15.67 12.86 -21.25
CA GLU A 97 14.42 13.50 -21.68
C GLU A 97 13.22 12.91 -20.94
N GLN A 98 13.22 11.59 -20.78
CA GLN A 98 12.20 10.86 -20.05
C GLN A 98 12.21 11.24 -18.56
N GLN A 99 13.39 11.38 -17.95
CA GLN A 99 13.53 11.88 -16.58
C GLN A 99 12.92 13.27 -16.42
N LYS A 100 13.20 14.20 -17.35
CA LYS A 100 12.63 15.56 -17.32
C LYS A 100 11.10 15.53 -17.40
N HIS A 101 10.54 14.68 -18.26
CA HIS A 101 9.09 14.49 -18.33
C HIS A 101 8.53 13.96 -17.01
N PHE A 102 9.13 12.88 -16.50
CA PHE A 102 8.70 12.23 -15.26
C PHE A 102 8.71 13.20 -14.09
N GLN A 103 9.81 13.95 -13.93
CA GLN A 103 9.96 14.98 -12.90
C GLN A 103 8.88 16.06 -12.99
N LYS A 104 8.54 16.51 -14.21
CA LYS A 104 7.48 17.50 -14.43
C LYS A 104 6.11 16.98 -13.99
N GLN A 105 5.79 15.72 -14.26
CA GLN A 105 4.52 15.12 -13.82
C GLN A 105 4.49 14.91 -12.30
N CYS A 106 5.60 14.45 -11.71
CA CYS A 106 5.75 14.37 -10.25
C CYS A 106 5.52 15.73 -9.58
N SER A 107 6.11 16.81 -10.10
CA SER A 107 5.90 18.17 -9.58
C SER A 107 4.45 18.61 -9.64
N LYS A 108 3.74 18.37 -10.76
CA LYS A 108 2.30 18.67 -10.88
C LYS A 108 1.45 17.84 -9.93
N CYS A 109 1.78 16.56 -9.76
CA CYS A 109 1.11 15.70 -8.80
C CYS A 109 1.25 16.26 -7.39
N ILE A 110 2.47 16.66 -6.99
CA ILE A 110 2.75 17.30 -5.70
C ILE A 110 2.01 18.65 -5.54
N GLU A 111 1.90 19.45 -6.59
CA GLU A 111 1.09 20.68 -6.57
C GLU A 111 -0.37 20.37 -6.24
N HIS A 112 -0.98 19.39 -6.92
CA HIS A 112 -2.35 18.97 -6.62
C HIS A 112 -2.50 18.35 -5.23
N ILE A 113 -1.51 17.60 -4.72
CA ILE A 113 -1.48 17.12 -3.33
C ILE A 113 -1.56 18.32 -2.36
N LYS A 114 -0.77 19.36 -2.59
CA LYS A 114 -0.75 20.58 -1.75
C LYS A 114 -2.06 21.36 -1.79
N GLU A 115 -2.73 21.34 -2.93
CA GLU A 115 -4.06 21.92 -3.13
C GLU A 115 -5.20 21.02 -2.64
N GLN A 116 -4.90 19.81 -2.13
CA GLN A 116 -5.88 18.80 -1.74
C GLN A 116 -6.79 18.33 -2.90
N ASN A 117 -6.30 18.47 -4.14
CA ASN A 117 -6.94 18.00 -5.36
C ASN A 117 -6.62 16.50 -5.58
N TRP A 118 -7.04 15.65 -4.64
CA TRP A 118 -6.61 14.25 -4.54
C TRP A 118 -6.86 13.40 -5.78
N ILE A 119 -8.06 13.49 -6.37
CA ILE A 119 -8.41 12.72 -7.57
C ILE A 119 -7.50 13.09 -8.75
N LYS A 120 -7.24 14.38 -8.96
CA LYS A 120 -6.37 14.83 -10.06
C LYS A 120 -4.93 14.37 -9.84
N ALA A 121 -4.44 14.46 -8.60
CA ALA A 121 -3.12 13.97 -8.26
C ALA A 121 -3.03 12.45 -8.50
N PHE A 122 -4.06 11.68 -8.11
CA PHE A 122 -4.14 10.24 -8.35
C PHE A 122 -4.10 9.92 -9.84
N GLU A 123 -4.92 10.58 -10.66
CA GLU A 123 -4.95 10.38 -12.12
C GLU A 123 -3.60 10.67 -12.79
N ILE A 124 -2.84 11.67 -12.30
CA ILE A 124 -1.49 11.93 -12.81
C ILE A 124 -0.56 10.77 -12.45
N LEU A 125 -0.59 10.30 -11.20
CA LEU A 125 0.30 9.23 -10.75
C LEU A 125 -0.03 7.91 -11.46
N ASP A 126 -1.33 7.59 -11.59
CA ASP A 126 -1.80 6.40 -12.29
C ASP A 126 -1.30 6.36 -13.74
N LYS A 127 -1.53 7.43 -14.51
CA LYS A 127 -1.00 7.56 -15.88
C LYS A 127 0.52 7.47 -15.97
N LEU A 128 1.22 7.80 -14.90
CA LEU A 128 2.68 7.82 -14.90
C LEU A 128 3.27 6.43 -14.63
N LEU A 129 2.66 5.63 -13.75
CA LEU A 129 3.20 4.36 -13.23
C LEU A 129 2.39 3.11 -13.59
N ASP A 130 1.07 3.12 -13.40
CA ASP A 130 0.23 1.91 -13.45
C ASP A 130 -0.70 1.91 -14.69
N GLY A 131 -1.66 2.83 -14.72
CA GLY A 131 -2.56 3.06 -15.86
C GLY A 131 -3.83 2.21 -15.84
N ASP A 132 -4.07 1.47 -14.76
CA ASP A 132 -5.16 0.51 -14.63
C ASP A 132 -6.52 1.18 -14.51
N LEU A 133 -6.62 2.31 -13.80
CA LEU A 133 -7.87 3.04 -13.59
C LEU A 133 -8.11 4.15 -14.62
N THR A 134 -7.07 4.59 -15.34
CA THR A 134 -7.19 5.51 -16.46
C THR A 134 -7.39 4.80 -17.81
N ASN A 135 -7.25 3.46 -17.85
CA ASN A 135 -7.43 2.60 -19.02
C ASN A 135 -6.47 2.92 -20.18
N ASP A 136 -5.28 3.41 -19.87
CA ASP A 136 -4.22 3.74 -20.82
C ASP A 136 -2.92 3.03 -20.41
N LEU A 137 -2.02 2.78 -21.37
CA LEU A 137 -0.65 2.37 -21.02
C LEU A 137 0.00 3.50 -20.21
N SER A 138 0.57 3.16 -19.05
CA SER A 138 1.30 4.15 -18.27
C SER A 138 2.51 4.66 -19.04
N TYR A 139 2.94 5.88 -18.73
CA TYR A 139 4.16 6.45 -19.30
C TYR A 139 5.36 5.54 -19.00
N PHE A 140 5.46 5.02 -17.77
CA PHE A 140 6.47 4.04 -17.37
C PHE A 140 6.49 2.83 -18.32
N GLN A 141 5.34 2.19 -18.54
CA GLN A 141 5.27 1.04 -19.43
C GLN A 141 5.63 1.41 -20.88
N ASN A 142 5.21 2.58 -21.34
CA ASN A 142 5.48 3.04 -22.70
C ASN A 142 6.97 3.28 -22.96
N VAL A 143 7.70 3.83 -22.00
CA VAL A 143 9.14 4.16 -22.19
C VAL A 143 10.08 3.03 -21.81
N THR A 144 9.69 2.13 -20.89
CA THR A 144 10.52 1.01 -20.44
C THR A 144 10.19 -0.30 -21.16
N GLY A 145 8.98 -0.44 -21.69
CA GLY A 145 8.43 -1.71 -22.16
C GLY A 145 8.04 -2.69 -21.03
N CYS A 146 8.18 -2.29 -19.76
CA CYS A 146 7.92 -3.13 -18.60
C CYS A 146 6.52 -2.89 -18.02
N THR A 147 5.82 -3.98 -17.72
CA THR A 147 4.50 -3.95 -17.06
C THR A 147 4.59 -4.00 -15.55
N ASN A 148 5.72 -4.44 -15.01
CA ASN A 148 5.93 -4.57 -13.57
C ASN A 148 6.77 -3.39 -13.05
N TYR A 149 6.12 -2.48 -12.34
CA TYR A 149 6.78 -1.35 -11.66
C TYR A 149 7.15 -1.66 -10.19
N TYR A 150 6.77 -2.83 -9.66
CA TYR A 150 7.09 -3.26 -8.30
C TYR A 150 8.53 -3.78 -8.16
N ASN A 151 9.07 -4.36 -9.22
CA ASN A 151 10.41 -4.95 -9.21
C ASN A 151 11.17 -4.62 -10.50
N PHE A 152 12.09 -3.67 -10.44
CA PHE A 152 12.89 -3.25 -11.60
C PHE A 152 13.85 -4.35 -12.14
N LEU A 153 14.06 -5.45 -11.40
CA LEU A 153 14.80 -6.62 -11.90
C LEU A 153 13.91 -7.57 -12.72
N GLN A 154 12.59 -7.36 -12.71
CA GLN A 154 11.60 -8.21 -13.37
C GLN A 154 10.63 -7.34 -14.17
N CYS A 155 10.82 -7.30 -15.49
CA CYS A 155 10.04 -6.42 -16.38
C CYS A 155 8.55 -6.80 -16.48
N THR A 156 8.19 -8.04 -16.14
CA THR A 156 6.82 -8.56 -16.19
C THR A 156 6.46 -9.27 -14.90
N GLU A 157 5.17 -9.31 -14.58
CA GLU A 157 4.64 -10.12 -13.48
C GLU A 157 4.91 -11.62 -13.71
N LEU A 158 5.23 -12.32 -12.63
CA LEU A 158 5.47 -13.76 -12.66
C LEU A 158 4.14 -14.53 -12.62
N GLU A 159 4.11 -15.69 -13.27
CA GLU A 159 2.89 -16.52 -13.34
C GLU A 159 2.41 -16.99 -11.95
N ASP A 160 3.34 -17.16 -11.01
CA ASP A 160 3.09 -17.64 -9.66
C ASP A 160 2.19 -16.71 -8.83
N GLN A 161 2.12 -15.42 -9.18
CA GLN A 161 1.21 -14.47 -8.55
C GLN A 161 -0.26 -14.83 -8.75
N SER A 162 -0.58 -15.54 -9.83
CA SER A 162 -1.93 -16.03 -10.09
C SER A 162 -2.30 -17.28 -9.29
N TYR A 163 -1.32 -17.99 -8.73
CA TYR A 163 -1.55 -19.31 -8.11
C TYR A 163 -2.36 -19.21 -6.84
N TYR A 164 -2.22 -18.11 -6.09
CA TYR A 164 -2.92 -17.95 -4.82
C TYR A 164 -4.44 -17.88 -5.00
N GLY A 165 -4.92 -17.01 -5.89
CA GLY A 165 -6.35 -16.89 -6.19
C GLY A 165 -6.93 -18.21 -6.73
N LYS A 166 -6.16 -18.92 -7.58
CA LYS A 166 -6.53 -20.25 -8.08
C LYS A 166 -6.64 -21.29 -6.95
N PHE A 167 -5.66 -21.32 -6.04
CA PHE A 167 -5.64 -22.22 -4.89
C PHE A 167 -6.83 -21.97 -3.95
N LEU A 168 -7.10 -20.70 -3.61
CA LEU A 168 -8.24 -20.31 -2.78
C LEU A 168 -9.59 -20.62 -3.43
N SER A 169 -9.63 -20.80 -4.74
CA SER A 169 -10.84 -21.14 -5.49
C SER A 169 -11.16 -22.64 -5.46
N LEU A 170 -10.23 -23.50 -5.01
CA LEU A 170 -10.45 -24.95 -4.94
C LEU A 170 -11.56 -25.30 -3.92
N PRO A 171 -12.51 -26.21 -4.25
CA PRO A 171 -13.61 -26.56 -3.36
C PRO A 171 -13.16 -26.98 -1.95
N GLN A 172 -12.17 -27.88 -1.85
CA GLN A 172 -11.67 -28.35 -0.55
C GLN A 172 -11.03 -27.23 0.28
N VAL A 173 -10.38 -26.25 -0.36
CA VAL A 173 -9.76 -25.12 0.34
C VAL A 173 -10.85 -24.20 0.88
N ARG A 174 -11.83 -23.86 0.04
CA ARG A 174 -12.98 -23.01 0.41
C ARG A 174 -13.79 -23.58 1.56
N GLU A 175 -14.00 -24.90 1.56
CA GLU A 175 -14.62 -25.63 2.66
C GLU A 175 -13.78 -25.51 3.94
N ALA A 176 -12.48 -25.80 3.87
CA ALA A 176 -11.58 -25.75 5.02
C ALA A 176 -11.47 -24.35 5.66
N ILE A 177 -11.52 -23.27 4.87
CA ILE A 177 -11.49 -21.88 5.38
C ILE A 177 -12.87 -21.28 5.64
N HIS A 178 -13.95 -22.08 5.49
CA HIS A 178 -15.33 -21.71 5.83
C HIS A 178 -15.83 -20.42 5.16
N VAL A 179 -15.46 -20.17 3.89
CA VAL A 179 -15.87 -18.94 3.16
C VAL A 179 -17.25 -19.03 2.52
N GLY A 180 -17.89 -20.20 2.55
CA GLY A 180 -19.20 -20.45 1.95
C GLY A 180 -19.22 -20.16 0.44
N ASN A 181 -20.24 -19.44 -0.03
CA ASN A 181 -20.41 -19.10 -1.45
C ASN A 181 -19.77 -17.76 -1.86
N ARG A 182 -18.90 -17.17 -1.03
CA ARG A 182 -18.28 -15.88 -1.35
C ARG A 182 -17.23 -16.03 -2.45
N THR A 183 -17.28 -15.20 -3.47
CA THR A 183 -16.24 -15.12 -4.50
C THR A 183 -15.00 -14.47 -3.92
N PHE A 184 -13.82 -14.95 -4.31
CA PHE A 184 -12.57 -14.28 -4.00
C PHE A 184 -12.50 -12.95 -4.78
N SER A 185 -12.11 -11.86 -4.11
CA SER A 185 -11.97 -10.53 -4.73
C SER A 185 -10.50 -10.18 -4.84
N ASP A 186 -10.14 -9.52 -5.94
CA ASP A 186 -8.80 -9.00 -6.24
C ASP A 186 -8.55 -7.59 -5.66
N GLY A 187 -9.56 -6.96 -5.06
CA GLY A 187 -9.46 -5.64 -4.45
C GLY A 187 -9.67 -4.45 -5.38
N ALA A 188 -9.97 -4.66 -6.68
CA ALA A 188 -10.12 -3.57 -7.65
C ALA A 188 -11.20 -2.54 -7.25
N ASP A 189 -12.33 -3.01 -6.70
CA ASP A 189 -13.37 -2.12 -6.18
C ASP A 189 -12.87 -1.26 -5.01
N VAL A 190 -12.06 -1.85 -4.12
CA VAL A 190 -11.51 -1.13 -2.96
C VAL A 190 -10.56 -0.03 -3.43
N GLU A 191 -9.66 -0.34 -4.36
CA GLU A 191 -8.74 0.62 -4.98
C GLU A 191 -9.48 1.80 -5.61
N LYS A 192 -10.54 1.53 -6.37
CA LYS A 192 -11.40 2.57 -6.98
C LYS A 192 -11.99 3.53 -5.96
N TYR A 193 -12.42 3.03 -4.79
CA TYR A 193 -13.00 3.85 -3.73
C TYR A 193 -11.95 4.56 -2.86
N LEU A 194 -10.70 4.09 -2.85
CA LEU A 194 -9.61 4.68 -2.05
C LEU A 194 -8.79 5.74 -2.78
N ARG A 195 -9.10 6.07 -4.04
CA ARG A 195 -8.35 7.04 -4.85
C ARG A 195 -8.10 8.39 -4.16
N GLU A 196 -9.08 8.91 -3.42
CA GLU A 196 -8.91 10.16 -2.68
C GLU A 196 -7.96 10.04 -1.49
N ASP A 197 -7.91 8.87 -0.85
CA ASP A 197 -7.00 8.63 0.28
C ASP A 197 -5.58 8.37 -0.20
N THR A 198 -5.39 7.71 -1.35
CA THR A 198 -4.08 7.24 -1.84
C THR A 198 -2.99 8.29 -1.70
N LEU A 199 -3.26 9.56 -2.05
CA LEU A 199 -2.24 10.61 -2.01
C LEU A 199 -2.22 11.48 -0.75
N GLN A 200 -3.04 11.16 0.25
CA GLN A 200 -2.97 11.79 1.56
C GLN A 200 -1.81 11.23 2.38
N SER A 201 -1.12 12.09 3.13
CA SER A 201 0.02 11.67 3.96
C SER A 201 -0.44 11.21 5.34
N VAL A 202 0.07 10.07 5.81
CA VAL A 202 -0.06 9.63 7.21
C VAL A 202 1.22 9.91 8.02
N LYS A 203 2.17 10.64 7.44
CA LYS A 203 3.44 11.00 8.07
C LYS A 203 3.28 11.57 9.49
N PRO A 204 2.32 12.48 9.79
CA PRO A 204 2.19 13.01 11.14
C PRO A 204 1.91 11.91 12.19
N TRP A 205 1.03 10.96 11.86
CA TRP A 205 0.72 9.82 12.73
C TRP A 205 1.91 8.88 12.86
N LEU A 206 2.63 8.64 11.76
CA LEU A 206 3.84 7.82 11.79
C LEU A 206 4.90 8.42 12.70
N VAL A 207 5.16 9.74 12.62
CA VAL A 207 6.13 10.44 13.48
C VAL A 207 5.75 10.29 14.95
N GLU A 208 4.50 10.55 15.32
CA GLU A 208 4.04 10.41 16.70
C GLU A 208 4.20 8.97 17.23
N ILE A 209 3.91 7.97 16.38
CA ILE A 209 4.09 6.57 16.76
C ILE A 209 5.56 6.19 16.89
N MET A 210 6.43 6.72 16.04
CA MET A 210 7.88 6.50 16.13
C MET A 210 8.50 7.11 17.40
N ASP A 211 7.94 8.21 17.90
CA ASP A 211 8.40 8.86 19.13
C ASP A 211 8.02 8.07 20.40
N HIS A 212 6.95 7.25 20.34
CA HIS A 212 6.41 6.55 21.51
C HIS A 212 6.61 5.03 21.50
N TYR A 213 6.79 4.42 20.33
CA TYR A 213 6.82 2.98 20.16
C TYR A 213 7.99 2.52 19.29
N LYS A 214 8.44 1.28 19.51
CA LYS A 214 9.45 0.66 18.65
C LYS A 214 8.92 0.59 17.23
N SER A 215 9.68 1.10 16.28
CA SER A 215 9.25 1.19 14.89
C SER A 215 10.32 0.61 13.97
N ILE A 216 9.92 -0.29 13.08
CA ILE A 216 10.79 -0.87 12.04
C ILE A 216 10.21 -0.50 10.68
N LEU A 217 11.02 0.20 9.87
CA LEU A 217 10.75 0.44 8.45
C LEU A 217 11.75 -0.38 7.63
N LEU A 218 11.23 -1.24 6.76
CA LEU A 218 12.01 -2.10 5.86
C LEU A 218 11.73 -1.72 4.41
N SER A 219 12.74 -1.79 3.56
CA SER A 219 12.61 -1.68 2.11
C SER A 219 13.46 -2.80 1.49
N LYS A 220 12.94 -3.49 0.46
CA LYS A 220 13.63 -4.63 -0.18
C LYS A 220 13.89 -4.42 -1.66
#